data_AF-A0A420JC66-F1
#
_entry.id   AF-A0A420JC66-F1
#
_cell.length_a   1.000
_cell.length_b   1.000
_cell.length_c   1.000
_cell.angle_alpha   90.00
_cell.angle_beta   90.00
_cell.angle_gamma   90.00
#
_symmetry.space_group_name_H-M   'P 1'
#
loop_
_entity.id
_entity.type
_entity.pdbx_description
1 polymer ?
#
loop_
_entity_poly.entity_id
_entity_poly.type
_entity_poly.pdbx_seq_one_letter_code
_entity_poly.pdbx_strand_id
1 'polypeptide(L)' 'MAGGPRLIFEQKHRICKQESKHPLTSQANLAKWVKTQCNLEDTPNRSMISRRLANQKIFEQKVSSELIKN' A
#
# COMPACT_ATOMS: atom_id res chain seq x y z
N MET A 1 16.94 9.20 11.64
CA MET A 1 15.51 8.85 11.47
C MET A 1 15.41 7.78 10.39
N ALA A 2 15.06 6.55 10.77
CA ALA A 2 15.09 5.41 9.86
C ALA A 2 13.98 5.51 8.80
N GLY A 3 14.36 5.57 7.53
CA GLY A 3 13.45 5.33 6.42
C GLY A 3 13.06 3.86 6.43
N GLY A 4 11.77 3.56 6.57
CA GLY A 4 11.29 2.17 6.54
C GLY A 4 11.52 1.47 5.18
N PRO A 5 11.10 0.21 5.06
CA PRO A 5 11.48 -0.64 3.92
C PRO A 5 10.97 -0.07 2.60
N ARG A 6 11.79 -0.10 1.55
CA ARG A 6 11.37 0.42 0.24
C ARG A 6 10.36 -0.54 -0.39
N LEU A 7 9.07 -0.23 -0.26
CA LEU A 7 8.00 -1.04 -0.82
C LEU A 7 8.08 -1.10 -2.36
N ILE A 8 7.92 -2.30 -2.92
CA ILE A 8 7.78 -2.52 -4.38
C ILE A 8 6.34 -2.24 -4.86
N PHE A 9 6.12 -2.22 -6.17
CA PHE A 9 4.83 -1.87 -6.76
C PHE A 9 3.68 -2.76 -6.24
N GLU A 10 3.86 -4.08 -6.28
CA GLU A 10 2.83 -5.03 -5.85
C GLU A 10 2.42 -4.82 -4.38
N GLN A 11 3.37 -4.53 -3.51
CA GLN A 11 3.11 -4.29 -2.08
C GLN A 11 2.28 -3.01 -1.90
N LYS A 12 2.57 -1.95 -2.66
CA LYS A 12 1.78 -0.70 -2.66
C LYS A 12 0.36 -0.97 -3.15
N HIS A 13 0.21 -1.75 -4.21
CA HIS A 13 -1.07 -2.11 -4.75
C HIS A 13 -1.91 -2.93 -3.76
N ARG A 14 -1.29 -3.89 -3.05
CA ARG A 14 -1.93 -4.66 -1.98
C ARG A 14 -2.42 -3.79 -0.82
N ILE A 15 -1.63 -2.77 -0.42
CA ILE A 15 -2.04 -1.79 0.60
C ILE A 15 -3.33 -1.08 0.18
N CYS A 16 -3.35 -0.51 -1.02
CA CYS A 16 -4.54 0.20 -1.52
C CYS A 16 -5.74 -0.73 -1.62
N LYS A 17 -5.56 -1.95 -2.15
CA LYS A 17 -6.63 -2.95 -2.26
C LYS A 17 -7.19 -3.37 -0.90
N GLN A 18 -6.33 -3.49 0.11
CA GLN A 18 -6.76 -3.85 1.47
C GLN A 18 -7.56 -2.72 2.12
N GLU A 19 -7.12 -1.47 1.95
CA GLU A 19 -7.87 -0.30 2.42
C GLU A 19 -9.25 -0.22 1.75
N SER A 20 -9.34 -0.40 0.43
CA SER A 20 -10.63 -0.39 -0.29
C SER A 20 -11.59 -1.47 0.21
N LYS A 21 -11.08 -2.64 0.62
CA LYS A 21 -11.90 -3.73 1.17
C LYS A 21 -12.30 -3.48 2.62
N HIS A 22 -11.46 -2.81 3.39
CA HIS A 22 -11.63 -2.60 4.83
C HIS A 22 -11.31 -1.15 5.22
N PRO A 23 -12.13 -0.16 4.81
CA PRO A 23 -11.82 1.26 4.91
C PRO A 23 -11.78 1.81 6.35
N LEU A 24 -12.22 1.03 7.34
CA LEU A 24 -12.13 1.38 8.77
C LEU A 24 -10.83 0.85 9.42
N THR A 25 -9.97 0.18 8.66
CA THR A 25 -8.70 -0.33 9.19
C THR A 25 -7.78 0.83 9.50
N SER A 26 -7.28 0.90 10.73
CA SER A 26 -6.30 1.94 11.08
C SER A 26 -5.01 1.76 10.27
N GLN A 27 -4.33 2.86 9.94
CA GLN A 27 -3.04 2.81 9.23
C GLN A 27 -1.98 1.98 9.97
N ALA A 28 -2.05 1.91 11.31
CA ALA A 28 -1.16 1.08 12.11
C ALA A 28 -1.44 -0.41 11.91
N ASN A 29 -2.72 -0.80 11.84
CA ASN A 29 -3.12 -2.17 11.53
C ASN A 29 -2.80 -2.52 10.07
N LEU A 30 -2.97 -1.58 9.14
CA LEU A 30 -2.60 -1.75 7.74
C LEU A 30 -1.09 -1.95 7.57
N ALA A 31 -0.27 -1.24 8.34
CA ALA A 31 1.19 -1.41 8.38
C ALA A 31 1.61 -2.80 8.89
N LYS A 32 0.98 -3.28 9.97
CA LYS A 32 1.22 -4.65 10.49
C LYS A 32 0.79 -5.70 9.47
N TRP A 33 -0.38 -5.53 8.87
CA TRP A 33 -0.92 -6.43 7.86
C TRP A 33 0.03 -6.54 6.67
N VAL A 34 0.53 -5.42 6.12
CA VAL A 34 1.41 -5.48 4.95
C VAL A 34 2.76 -6.10 5.28
N LYS A 35 3.30 -5.89 6.50
CA LYS A 35 4.50 -6.59 6.97
C LYS A 35 4.31 -8.10 6.89
N THR A 36 3.22 -8.61 7.47
CA THR A 36 2.90 -10.04 7.47
C THR A 36 2.65 -10.58 6.06
N GLN A 37 1.83 -9.89 5.27
CA GLN A 37 1.43 -10.37 3.93
C GLN A 37 2.54 -10.31 2.89
N CYS A 38 3.52 -9.43 3.08
CA CYS A 38 4.63 -9.24 2.14
C CYS A 38 5.97 -9.72 2.70
N ASN A 39 5.96 -10.39 3.86
CA ASN A 39 7.14 -10.88 4.58
C ASN A 39 8.26 -9.82 4.68
N LEU A 40 7.91 -8.60 5.09
CA LEU A 40 8.87 -7.52 5.22
C LEU A 40 9.68 -7.67 6.51
N GLU A 41 10.98 -7.38 6.45
CA GLU A 41 11.84 -7.34 7.63
C GLU A 41 11.31 -6.31 8.65
N ASP A 42 10.99 -5.13 8.16
CA ASP A 42 10.51 -4.01 8.96
C ASP A 42 9.03 -3.69 8.72
N THR A 43 8.38 -3.18 9.77
CA THR A 43 7.02 -2.65 9.66
C THR A 43 7.07 -1.31 8.94
N PRO A 44 6.34 -1.11 7.83
CA PRO A 44 6.24 0.21 7.20
C PRO A 44 5.70 1.24 8.18
N ASN A 45 6.33 2.40 8.23
CA ASN A 45 5.86 3.45 9.13
C ASN A 45 4.57 4.09 8.61
N ARG A 46 3.88 4.80 9.50
CA ARG A 46 2.58 5.43 9.21
C ARG A 46 2.65 6.40 8.02
N SER A 47 3.74 7.16 7.89
CA SER A 47 3.94 8.12 6.78
C SER A 47 4.04 7.42 5.42
N MET A 48 4.66 6.24 5.37
CA MET A 48 4.71 5.43 4.15
C MET A 48 3.33 4.95 3.76
N ILE A 49 2.54 4.41 4.70
CA ILE A 49 1.17 3.98 4.46
C ILE A 49 0.32 5.14 3.96
N SER A 50 0.34 6.27 4.67
CA SER A 50 -0.41 7.48 4.29
C SER A 50 -0.05 7.95 2.88
N ARG A 51 1.24 7.90 2.49
CA ARG A 51 1.66 8.25 1.13
C ARG A 51 1.14 7.28 0.08
N ARG A 52 0.93 6.00 0.39
CA ARG A 52 0.34 5.04 -0.58
C ARG A 52 -1.15 5.26 -0.74
N LEU A 53 -1.87 5.47 0.37
CA LEU A 53 -3.30 5.78 0.34
C LEU A 53 -3.57 7.12 -0.36
N ALA A 54 -2.76 8.16 -0.12
CA ALA A 54 -2.93 9.45 -0.81
C ALA A 54 -2.74 9.35 -2.33
N ASN A 55 -1.87 8.44 -2.79
CA ASN A 55 -1.65 8.18 -4.21
C ASN A 55 -2.57 7.09 -4.78
N GLN A 56 -3.51 6.56 -3.99
CA GLN A 56 -4.36 5.43 -4.37
C GLN A 56 -5.10 5.69 -5.68
N LYS A 57 -5.70 6.88 -5.83
CA LYS A 57 -6.41 7.27 -7.08
C LYS A 57 -5.48 7.29 -8.30
N ILE A 58 -4.22 7.69 -8.13
CA ILE A 58 -3.23 7.67 -9.21
C ILE A 58 -2.89 6.22 -9.59
N PHE A 59 -2.79 5.33 -8.61
CA PHE A 59 -2.54 3.90 -8.87
C PHE A 59 -3.74 3.22 -9.55
N GLU A 60 -4.96 3.46 -9.10
CA GLU A 60 -6.18 2.88 -9.67
C GLU A 60 -6.40 3.33 -11.12
N GLN A 61 -6.13 4.60 -11.44
CA GLN A 61 -6.20 5.11 -12.82
C GLN A 61 -5.14 4.48 -13.73
N LYS A 62 -3.93 4.24 -13.22
CA LYS A 62 -2.82 3.71 -14.02
C LYS A 62 -3.00 2.22 -14.34
N VAL A 63 -3.47 1.42 -13.36
CA VAL A 63 -3.80 0.00 -13.57
C VAL A 63 -4.96 -0.14 -14.57
N SER A 64 -6.02 0.67 -14.45
CA SER A 64 -7.12 0.67 -15.43
C SER A 64 -6.65 1.06 -16.83
N SER A 65 -5.72 2.01 -16.95
CA SER A 65 -5.19 2.43 -18.25
C SER A 65 -4.29 1.39 -18.92
N GLU A 66 -3.60 0.56 -18.14
CA GLU A 66 -2.78 -0.55 -18.65
C GLU A 66 -3.64 -1.78 -19.02
N LEU A 67 -4.73 -2.03 -18.29
CA LEU A 67 -5.70 -3.09 -18.59
C LEU A 67 -6.54 -2.83 -19.85
N ILE A 68 -6.78 -1.56 -20.20
CA ILE A 68 -7.55 -1.18 -21.39
C ILE A 68 -6.71 -1.28 -22.69
N LYS A 69 -5.37 -1.35 -22.57
CA LYS A 69 -4.45 -1.37 -23.71
C LYS A 69 -4.01 -2.78 -24.15
N ASN A 70 -4.47 -3.82 -23.46
CA ASN A 70 -4.32 -5.23 -23.86
C ASN A 70 -5.67 -5.82 -24.25
#